data_AF-A0A178CHZ1-F1
#
_entry.id   AF-A0A178CHZ1-F1
#
_cell.length_a   1.000
_cell.length_b   1.000
_cell.length_c   1.000
_cell.angle_alpha   90.00
_cell.angle_beta   90.00
_cell.angle_gamma   90.00
#
_symmetry.space_group_name_H-M   'P 1'
#
loop_
_entity.id
_entity.type
_entity.pdbx_description
1 polymer ?
#
loop_
_entity_poly.entity_id
_entity_poly.type
_entity_poly.pdbx_seq_one_letter_code
_entity_poly.pdbx_strand_id
1 'polypeptide(L)'
;MTAYGMTGYVRRLDEDRVVKVAKTYSLDHHVGTPAFDDTECINEVNRKTLENEVAIYRRLVAFAKQGDLEDYIKSAPEPPGPLKVDWILSIIDAFSYIHSRRVLVDDIALRNILVSDGQLKLADLGQSILLLMSTSMDTVCHREPFLSDRCWRG
;
A
#
# COMPACT_ATOMS: atom_id res chain seq x y z
N MET A 1 17.11 -7.32 15.14
CA MET A 1 15.92 -6.59 15.65
C MET A 1 14.67 -7.30 15.13
N THR A 2 13.66 -7.51 15.97
CA THR A 2 12.41 -8.17 15.59
C THR A 2 11.26 -7.19 15.85
N ALA A 3 10.46 -6.88 14.83
CA ALA A 3 9.32 -5.98 14.91
C ALA A 3 8.02 -6.80 14.88
N TYR A 4 7.07 -6.51 15.77
CA TYR A 4 5.82 -7.24 15.87
C TYR A 4 4.68 -6.42 15.25
N GLY A 5 3.93 -7.05 14.36
CA GLY A 5 2.70 -6.52 13.78
C GLY A 5 1.48 -7.34 14.22
N MET A 6 0.31 -6.93 13.73
CA MET A 6 -0.96 -7.54 14.12
C MET A 6 -1.09 -9.01 13.71
N THR A 7 -0.61 -9.37 12.53
CA THR A 7 -0.77 -10.70 11.91
C THR A 7 0.52 -11.55 11.89
N GLY A 8 1.63 -10.98 12.36
CA GLY A 8 2.94 -11.58 12.21
C GLY A 8 4.04 -10.73 12.79
N TYR A 9 5.28 -11.16 12.61
CA TYR A 9 6.46 -10.42 13.02
C TYR A 9 7.51 -10.44 11.93
N VAL A 10 8.29 -9.37 11.84
CA VAL A 10 9.39 -9.20 10.90
C VAL A 10 10.70 -9.39 11.66
N ARG A 11 11.56 -10.28 11.16
CA ARG A 11 12.89 -10.56 11.72
C ARG A 11 13.95 -10.33 10.66
N ARG A 12 15.07 -9.71 11.03
CA ARG A 12 16.25 -9.59 10.17
C ARG A 12 16.91 -10.95 9.93
N LEU A 13 17.18 -11.28 8.67
CA LEU A 13 17.94 -12.46 8.24
C LEU A 13 19.44 -12.11 8.13
N ASP A 14 19.77 -11.00 7.46
CA ASP A 14 21.14 -10.45 7.31
C ASP A 14 21.08 -8.93 7.03
N GLU A 15 22.16 -8.34 6.51
CA GLU A 15 22.29 -6.88 6.32
C GLU A 15 21.16 -6.31 5.44
N ASP A 16 20.74 -7.03 4.40
CA ASP A 16 19.77 -6.52 3.41
C ASP A 16 18.46 -7.31 3.38
N ARG A 17 18.36 -8.42 4.12
CA ARG A 17 17.18 -9.30 4.08
C ARG A 17 16.43 -9.33 5.40
N VAL A 18 15.11 -9.26 5.29
CA VAL A 18 14.16 -9.47 6.39
C VAL A 18 13.13 -10.53 6.01
N VAL A 19 12.63 -11.27 7.00
CA VAL A 19 11.55 -12.26 6.84
C VAL A 19 10.36 -11.85 7.69
N LYS A 20 9.18 -11.82 7.08
CA LYS A 20 7.90 -11.72 7.78
C LYS A 20 7.37 -13.13 8.04
N VAL A 21 7.03 -13.42 9.29
CA VAL A 21 6.53 -14.72 9.75
C VAL A 21 5.13 -14.52 10.32
N ALA A 22 4.18 -15.37 9.91
CA ALA A 22 2.81 -15.33 10.41
C ALA A 22 2.80 -15.67 11.91
N LYS A 23 2.01 -14.91 12.69
CA LYS A 23 1.84 -15.18 14.10
C LYS A 23 0.97 -16.42 14.26
N THR A 24 1.49 -17.43 14.96
CA THR A 24 0.74 -18.63 15.32
C THR A 24 0.65 -18.75 16.83
N TYR A 25 -0.51 -19.18 17.31
CA TYR A 25 -0.79 -19.43 18.72
C TYR A 25 -0.78 -20.94 18.95
N SER A 26 -0.29 -21.37 20.13
CA SER A 26 -0.31 -22.79 20.50
C SER A 26 -1.74 -23.30 20.56
N LEU A 27 -1.95 -24.53 20.09
CA LEU A 27 -3.22 -25.24 20.22
C LEU A 27 -3.42 -25.82 21.64
N ASP A 28 -2.40 -25.76 22.50
CA ASP A 28 -2.53 -26.13 23.90
C ASP A 28 -3.39 -25.11 24.65
N HIS A 29 -4.44 -25.59 25.31
CA HIS A 29 -5.34 -24.73 26.06
C HIS A 29 -4.64 -24.14 27.28
N HIS A 30 -4.35 -22.84 27.24
CA HIS A 30 -3.82 -22.09 28.36
C HIS A 30 -4.77 -20.97 28.77
N VAL A 31 -4.82 -20.64 30.07
CA VAL A 31 -5.64 -19.53 30.57
C VAL A 31 -5.23 -18.25 29.85
N GLY A 32 -6.17 -17.63 29.12
CA GLY A 32 -5.94 -16.41 28.33
C GLY A 32 -5.70 -16.62 26.82
N THR A 33 -5.70 -17.87 26.33
CA THR A 33 -5.74 -18.16 24.88
C THR A 33 -7.19 -18.28 24.38
N PRO A 34 -7.50 -17.88 23.13
CA PRO A 34 -8.81 -18.12 22.51
C PRO A 34 -9.17 -19.61 22.56
N ALA A 35 -10.45 -19.97 22.42
CA ALA A 35 -10.84 -21.37 22.37
C ALA A 35 -10.07 -22.12 21.26
N PHE A 36 -9.97 -23.45 21.36
CA PHE A 36 -9.15 -24.25 20.43
C PHE A 36 -9.56 -24.00 18.97
N ASP A 37 -10.87 -24.00 18.69
CA ASP A 37 -11.43 -23.72 17.37
C ASP A 37 -11.14 -22.27 16.91
N ASP A 38 -11.22 -21.31 17.82
CA ASP A 38 -10.87 -19.91 17.53
C ASP A 38 -9.38 -19.78 17.21
N THR A 39 -8.53 -20.53 17.89
CA THR A 39 -7.07 -20.50 17.72
C THR A 39 -6.65 -21.06 16.36
N GLU A 40 -7.22 -22.19 15.94
CA GLU A 40 -6.98 -22.74 14.61
C GLU A 40 -7.46 -21.78 13.51
N CYS A 41 -8.65 -21.20 13.69
CA CYS A 41 -9.20 -20.19 12.79
C CYS A 41 -8.29 -18.95 12.68
N ILE A 42 -7.83 -18.40 13.81
CA ILE A 42 -6.93 -17.25 13.84
C ILE A 42 -5.59 -17.57 13.15
N ASN A 43 -5.04 -18.76 13.39
CA ASN A 43 -3.78 -19.19 12.76
C ASN A 43 -3.94 -19.31 11.23
N GLU A 44 -5.05 -19.84 10.76
CA GLU A 44 -5.38 -19.93 9.32
C GLU A 44 -5.55 -18.53 8.70
N VAL A 45 -6.27 -17.62 9.37
CA VAL A 45 -6.46 -16.24 8.93
C VAL A 45 -5.13 -15.49 8.83
N ASN A 46 -4.24 -15.66 9.81
CA ASN A 46 -2.91 -15.04 9.80
C ASN A 46 -2.05 -15.56 8.64
N ARG A 47 -2.07 -16.88 8.36
CA ARG A 47 -1.36 -17.46 7.22
C ARG A 47 -1.88 -16.92 5.89
N LYS A 48 -3.20 -16.96 5.68
CA LYS A 48 -3.84 -16.43 4.47
C LYS A 48 -3.59 -14.95 4.26
N THR A 49 -3.58 -14.16 5.33
CA THR A 49 -3.27 -12.73 5.24
C THR A 49 -1.84 -12.53 4.75
N LEU A 50 -0.87 -13.27 5.29
CA LEU A 50 0.51 -13.20 4.84
C LEU A 50 0.68 -13.68 3.38
N GLU A 51 -0.02 -14.74 2.98
CA GLU A 51 -0.03 -15.21 1.58
C GLU A 51 -0.59 -14.14 0.64
N ASN A 52 -1.68 -13.48 1.02
CA ASN A 52 -2.27 -12.37 0.26
C ASN A 52 -1.30 -11.21 0.14
N GLU A 53 -0.64 -10.82 1.24
CA GLU A 53 0.40 -9.80 1.21
C GLU A 53 1.54 -10.19 0.25
N VAL A 54 2.07 -11.42 0.34
CA VAL A 54 3.13 -11.90 -0.57
C VAL A 54 2.65 -11.88 -2.03
N ALA A 55 1.42 -12.28 -2.31
CA ALA A 55 0.85 -12.25 -3.65
C ALA A 55 0.72 -10.82 -4.18
N ILE A 56 0.32 -9.87 -3.33
CA ILE A 56 0.27 -8.45 -3.64
C ILE A 56 1.68 -7.93 -3.94
N TYR A 57 2.65 -8.18 -3.07
CA TYR A 57 4.04 -7.74 -3.27
C TYR A 57 4.67 -8.36 -4.53
N ARG A 58 4.47 -9.65 -4.80
CA ARG A 58 4.96 -10.30 -6.03
C ARG A 58 4.39 -9.66 -7.29
N ARG A 59 3.09 -9.33 -7.28
CA ARG A 59 2.46 -8.62 -8.38
C ARG A 59 3.06 -7.22 -8.54
N LEU A 60 3.18 -6.46 -7.45
CA LEU A 60 3.77 -5.12 -7.46
C LEU A 60 5.21 -5.13 -8.01
N VAL A 61 6.06 -6.03 -7.54
CA VAL A 61 7.45 -6.17 -8.01
C VAL A 61 7.52 -6.58 -9.48
N ALA A 62 6.65 -7.49 -9.93
CA ALA A 62 6.60 -7.89 -11.33
C ALA A 62 6.14 -6.76 -12.27
N PHE A 63 5.33 -5.82 -11.77
CA PHE A 63 4.90 -4.64 -12.52
C PHE A 63 5.91 -3.49 -12.44
N ALA A 64 6.65 -3.30 -11.34
CA ALA A 64 7.56 -2.18 -11.12
C ALA A 64 8.96 -2.35 -11.75
N LYS A 65 9.07 -2.81 -13.00
CA LYS A 65 10.38 -3.10 -13.62
C LYS A 65 11.30 -1.88 -13.72
N GLN A 66 10.75 -0.66 -13.79
CA GLN A 66 11.50 0.58 -13.87
C GLN A 66 11.51 1.35 -12.53
N GLY A 67 11.11 0.72 -11.43
CA GLY A 67 11.06 1.34 -10.10
C GLY A 67 9.91 2.32 -9.93
N ASP A 68 10.03 3.20 -8.95
CA ASP A 68 9.11 4.32 -8.75
C ASP A 68 9.50 5.54 -9.61
N LEU A 69 8.55 6.46 -9.75
CA LEU A 69 8.67 7.63 -10.60
C LEU A 69 9.66 8.64 -10.01
N GLU A 70 9.87 8.64 -8.69
CA GLU A 70 10.83 9.53 -8.04
C GLU A 70 12.26 9.19 -8.45
N ASP A 71 12.61 7.91 -8.38
CA ASP A 71 13.92 7.41 -8.81
C ASP A 71 14.06 7.40 -10.33
N TYR A 72 12.96 7.13 -11.06
CA TYR A 72 12.95 7.18 -12.52
C TYR A 72 13.32 8.57 -13.05
N ILE A 73 12.71 9.64 -12.53
CA ILE A 73 12.99 11.01 -12.98
C ILE A 73 14.44 11.43 -12.69
N LYS A 74 15.03 10.91 -11.61
CA LYS A 74 16.42 11.21 -11.23
C LYS A 74 17.44 10.50 -12.12
N SER A 75 17.11 9.32 -12.62
CA SER A 75 18.08 8.40 -13.25
C SER A 75 17.88 8.17 -14.75
N ALA A 76 16.67 8.39 -15.27
CA ALA A 76 16.34 8.17 -16.68
C ALA A 76 16.41 9.47 -17.51
N PRO A 77 16.58 9.36 -18.84
CA PRO A 77 16.41 10.50 -19.73
C PRO A 77 15.02 11.13 -19.60
N GLU A 78 14.96 12.45 -19.76
CA GLU A 78 13.70 13.19 -19.63
C GLU A 78 12.66 12.67 -20.65
N PRO A 79 11.45 12.30 -20.20
CA PRO A 79 10.39 11.84 -21.10
C PRO A 79 9.97 12.93 -22.10
N PRO A 80 9.62 12.58 -23.35
CA PRO A 80 9.04 13.52 -24.30
C PRO A 80 7.75 14.16 -23.75
N GLY A 81 7.50 15.42 -24.11
CA GLY A 81 6.31 16.17 -23.68
C GLY A 81 4.98 15.42 -23.82
N PRO A 82 4.69 14.77 -24.98
CA PRO A 82 3.47 13.98 -25.14
C PRO A 82 3.32 12.84 -24.12
N LEU A 83 4.42 12.13 -23.80
CA LEU A 83 4.40 11.05 -22.82
C LEU A 83 4.09 11.58 -21.41
N LYS A 84 4.60 12.77 -21.05
CA LYS A 84 4.26 13.41 -19.77
C LYS A 84 2.78 13.76 -19.68
N VAL A 85 2.17 14.19 -20.79
CA VAL A 85 0.73 14.47 -20.83
C VAL A 85 -0.06 13.17 -20.61
N ASP A 86 0.30 12.10 -21.32
CA ASP A 86 -0.34 10.78 -21.14
C ASP A 86 -0.21 10.27 -19.69
N TRP A 87 0.96 10.46 -19.08
CA TRP A 87 1.23 10.14 -17.69
C TRP A 87 0.34 10.92 -16.71
N ILE A 88 0.20 12.24 -16.90
CA ILE A 88 -0.65 13.08 -16.06
C ILE A 88 -2.12 12.65 -16.20
N LEU A 89 -2.60 12.43 -17.43
CA LEU A 89 -3.97 11.99 -17.69
C LEU A 89 -4.24 10.63 -17.05
N SER A 90 -3.32 9.67 -17.18
CA SER A 90 -3.41 8.35 -16.55
C SER A 90 -3.54 8.46 -15.02
N ILE A 91 -2.78 9.35 -14.38
CA ILE A 91 -2.86 9.56 -12.92
C ILE A 91 -4.22 10.17 -12.54
N ILE A 92 -4.69 11.18 -13.29
CA ILE A 92 -5.98 11.83 -13.05
C ILE A 92 -7.12 10.80 -13.16
N ASP A 93 -7.11 9.97 -14.20
CA ASP A 93 -8.11 8.92 -14.39
C ASP A 93 -8.08 7.89 -13.26
N ALA A 94 -6.89 7.50 -12.81
CA ALA A 94 -6.73 6.58 -11.69
C ALA A 94 -7.32 7.17 -10.39
N PHE A 95 -7.00 8.42 -10.06
CA PHE A 95 -7.57 9.09 -8.88
C PHE A 95 -9.08 9.32 -9.00
N SER A 96 -9.56 9.70 -10.18
CA SER A 96 -11.00 9.84 -10.45
C SER A 96 -11.74 8.52 -10.19
N TYR A 97 -11.18 7.40 -10.67
CA TYR A 97 -11.70 6.08 -10.38
C TYR A 97 -11.68 5.76 -8.88
N ILE A 98 -10.56 5.96 -8.18
CA ILE A 98 -10.43 5.68 -6.75
C ILE A 98 -11.44 6.51 -5.93
N HIS A 99 -11.57 7.81 -6.25
CA HIS A 99 -12.54 8.70 -5.60
C HIS A 99 -13.99 8.28 -5.88
N SER A 100 -14.30 7.77 -7.08
CA SER A 100 -15.62 7.21 -7.40
C SER A 100 -15.96 5.98 -6.52
N ARG A 101 -14.93 5.30 -6.00
CA ARG A 101 -15.05 4.17 -5.07
C ARG A 101 -15.06 4.61 -3.60
N ARG A 102 -15.16 5.92 -3.31
CA ARG A 102 -15.16 6.49 -1.96
C ARG A 102 -13.87 6.19 -1.18
N VAL A 103 -12.74 6.05 -1.88
CA VAL A 103 -11.43 5.89 -1.25
C VAL A 103 -10.72 7.23 -1.32
N LEU A 104 -10.28 7.76 -0.18
CA LEU A 104 -9.39 8.91 -0.10
C LEU A 104 -7.95 8.41 -0.12
N VAL A 105 -7.14 8.93 -1.04
CA VAL A 105 -5.69 8.65 -1.08
C VAL A 105 -4.95 9.75 -0.34
N ASP A 106 -4.35 9.41 0.80
CA ASP A 106 -3.70 10.39 1.67
C ASP A 106 -2.22 10.64 1.34
N ASP A 107 -1.55 9.65 0.71
CA ASP A 107 -0.12 9.72 0.40
C ASP A 107 0.15 9.79 -1.12
N ILE A 108 -0.22 10.92 -1.73
CA ILE A 108 0.09 11.20 -3.14
C ILE A 108 1.54 11.66 -3.24
N ALA A 109 2.44 10.76 -3.65
CA ALA A 109 3.85 11.04 -3.82
C ALA A 109 4.46 10.28 -5.01
N LEU A 110 5.54 10.81 -5.59
CA LEU A 110 6.23 10.19 -6.74
C LEU A 110 6.76 8.78 -6.42
N ARG A 111 7.24 8.55 -5.19
CA ARG A 111 7.63 7.21 -4.69
C ARG A 111 6.49 6.18 -4.70
N ASN A 112 5.24 6.63 -4.66
CA ASN A 112 4.05 5.78 -4.69
C ASN A 112 3.48 5.61 -6.11
N ILE A 113 4.20 6.09 -7.13
CA ILE A 113 3.84 5.92 -8.54
C ILE A 113 4.91 5.06 -9.19
N LEU A 114 4.53 3.88 -9.68
CA LEU A 114 5.43 2.94 -10.32
C LEU A 114 5.50 3.18 -11.82
N VAL A 115 6.70 3.04 -12.39
CA VAL A 115 6.93 3.08 -13.84
C VAL A 115 7.01 1.66 -14.37
N SER A 116 6.18 1.35 -15.36
CA SER A 116 6.00 0.00 -15.89
C SER A 116 5.71 0.03 -17.38
N ASP A 117 6.70 -0.36 -18.18
CA ASP A 117 6.60 -0.51 -19.64
C ASP A 117 6.06 0.78 -20.31
N GLY A 118 6.56 1.94 -19.87
CA GLY A 118 6.15 3.26 -20.37
C GLY A 118 4.84 3.81 -19.79
N GLN A 119 4.21 3.11 -18.86
CA GLN A 119 2.97 3.51 -18.18
C GLN A 119 3.21 3.80 -16.70
N LEU A 120 2.34 4.63 -16.11
CA LEU A 120 2.35 4.91 -14.68
C LEU A 120 1.27 4.10 -13.95
N LYS A 121 1.59 3.60 -12.76
CA LYS A 121 0.66 2.86 -11.91
C LYS A 121 0.74 3.32 -10.46
N LEU A 122 -0.41 3.59 -9.84
CA LEU A 122 -0.45 3.90 -8.41
C LEU A 122 -0.11 2.65 -7.59
N ALA A 123 0.68 2.85 -6.55
CA ALA A 123 1.03 1.87 -5.54
C ALA A 123 0.86 2.45 -4.14
N ASP A 124 1.01 1.58 -3.14
CA ASP A 124 0.94 1.93 -1.71
C ASP A 124 -0.29 2.76 -1.30
N LEU A 125 -1.46 2.12 -1.39
CA LEU A 125 -2.69 2.66 -0.80
C LEU A 125 -2.80 2.33 0.71
N GLY A 126 -1.69 1.99 1.38
CA GLY A 126 -1.69 1.57 2.78
C GLY A 126 -2.16 2.65 3.76
N GLN A 127 -2.04 3.93 3.38
CA GLN A 127 -2.56 5.09 4.12
C GLN A 127 -3.92 5.59 3.59
N SER A 128 -4.53 4.88 2.63
CA SER A 128 -5.82 5.30 2.06
C SER A 128 -6.98 4.97 3.01
N ILE A 129 -7.97 5.86 3.02
CA ILE A 129 -9.12 5.77 3.93
C ILE A 129 -10.39 5.50 3.11
N LEU A 130 -11.12 4.44 3.45
CA LEU A 130 -12.45 4.20 2.90
C LEU A 130 -13.46 5.13 3.59
N LEU A 131 -14.09 6.01 2.82
CA LEU A 131 -15.10 6.93 3.33
C LEU A 131 -16.47 6.24 3.42
N LEU A 132 -17.23 6.61 4.47
CA LEU A 132 -18.61 6.15 4.65
C LEU A 132 -19.53 6.70 3.55
N MET A 133 -20.62 5.98 3.25
CA MET A 133 -21.56 6.36 2.19
C MET A 133 -22.21 7.74 2.40
N SER A 134 -22.34 8.19 3.64
CA SER A 134 -22.88 9.52 3.99
C SER A 134 -21.87 10.65 3.81
N THR A 135 -20.59 10.34 3.58
CA THR A 135 -19.52 11.32 3.48
C THR A 135 -19.31 11.72 2.02
N SER A 136 -19.52 13.01 1.73
CA SER A 136 -19.20 13.59 0.42
C SER A 136 -17.68 13.80 0.30
N MET A 137 -17.10 13.35 -0.82
CA MET A 137 -15.69 13.56 -1.16
C MET A 137 -15.33 15.05 -1.13
N ASP A 138 -16.19 15.90 -1.71
CA ASP A 138 -15.99 17.36 -1.75
C ASP A 138 -15.90 17.95 -0.34
N THR A 139 -16.64 17.39 0.62
CA THR A 139 -16.64 17.91 2.00
C THR A 139 -15.37 17.54 2.76
N VAL A 140 -14.76 16.38 2.47
CA VAL A 140 -13.53 15.91 3.13
C VAL A 140 -12.30 16.61 2.59
N CYS A 141 -12.21 16.79 1.27
CA CYS A 141 -11.12 17.53 0.63
C CYS A 141 -11.03 19.00 1.11
N HIS A 142 -12.15 19.58 1.58
CA HIS A 142 -12.23 20.99 1.98
C HIS A 142 -12.30 21.25 3.49
N ARG A 143 -12.48 20.24 4.37
CA ARG A 143 -12.70 20.47 5.82
C ARG A 143 -11.54 20.17 6.76
N GLU A 144 -10.48 19.51 6.32
CA GLU A 144 -9.39 19.12 7.23
C GLU A 144 -8.15 20.03 7.08
N PRO A 145 -7.88 20.98 8.01
CA PRO A 145 -6.71 21.85 7.96
C PRO A 145 -5.38 21.09 8.12
N PHE A 146 -5.43 19.81 8.51
CA PHE A 146 -4.26 18.95 8.67
C PHE A 146 -3.84 18.23 7.37
N LEU A 147 -4.69 18.25 6.33
CA LEU A 147 -4.44 17.61 5.03
C LEU A 147 -4.01 18.60 3.94
N SER A 148 -4.41 19.87 4.03
CA SER A 148 -4.03 20.90 3.04
C SER A 148 -2.52 21.21 3.03
N ASP A 149 -1.85 21.06 4.18
CA ASP A 149 -0.45 21.49 4.36
C ASP A 149 0.59 20.45 3.92
N ARG A 150 0.19 19.19 3.69
CA ARG A 150 1.07 18.10 3.23
C ARG A 150 0.89 17.72 1.76
N CYS A 151 -0.25 18.03 1.15
CA CYS A 151 -0.52 17.67 -0.24
C CYS A 151 0.24 18.53 -1.28
N TRP A 152 0.83 19.67 -0.88
CA TRP A 152 1.44 20.65 -1.82
C TRP A 152 2.79 21.24 -1.37
N ARG A 153 3.57 20.57 -0.52
CA ARG A 153 4.99 20.94 -0.36
C ARG A 153 5.82 20.06 -1.28
N GLY A 154 6.22 20.66 -2.41
CA GLY A 154 7.15 20.07 -3.37
C GLY A 154 8.56 19.92 -2.85
#